data_AF-A0A956K0R6-F1
#
_entry.id   AF-A0A956K0R6-F1
#
_cell.length_a   1.000
_cell.length_b   1.000
_cell.length_c   1.000
_cell.angle_alpha   90.00
_cell.angle_beta   90.00
_cell.angle_gamma   90.00
#
_symmetry.space_group_name_H-M   'P 1'
#
loop_
_entity.id
_entity.type
_entity.pdbx_description
1 polymer ?
#
loop_
_entity_poly.entity_id
_entity_poly.type
_entity_poly.pdbx_seq_one_letter_code
_entity_poly.pdbx_strand_id
1 'polypeptide(L)'
;MRTLAIGIAIAGATLGLAACEKKIDKSDAEKKIKSWAEDAIGPVKSVSCPAAKRKKGVTFECTVAFKDGGDYKVAIDQKDDEGNVEWKWIVQPIGTDAMEKMMIDDFKAKGHEGVTVECGSGIITLPAEGVTCKVSAQGETVDFQFKIDGKNLVWAPKDGTGPGEGAGGGAPEADGSGGGGGDAPTTNE
;
A
#
# COMPACT_ATOMS: atom_id res chain seq x y z
N MET A 1 48.65 -59.79 -13.98
CA MET A 1 47.18 -59.84 -13.84
C MET A 1 46.69 -58.44 -14.21
N ARG A 2 46.40 -58.10 -15.47
CA ARG A 2 45.29 -58.50 -16.37
C ARG A 2 43.91 -58.39 -15.70
N THR A 3 42.97 -57.77 -16.44
CA THR A 3 41.51 -57.63 -16.26
C THR A 3 41.03 -56.58 -15.23
N LEU A 4 40.13 -55.62 -15.48
CA LEU A 4 39.19 -55.33 -16.58
C LEU A 4 38.86 -53.82 -16.63
N ALA A 5 38.82 -53.26 -17.83
CA ALA A 5 38.17 -51.98 -18.12
C ALA A 5 36.66 -52.21 -18.23
N ILE A 6 35.86 -51.45 -17.46
CA ILE A 6 34.41 -51.39 -17.61
C ILE A 6 34.07 -50.00 -18.12
N GLY A 7 33.87 -49.90 -19.43
CA GLY A 7 33.29 -48.72 -20.07
C GLY A 7 31.79 -48.70 -19.82
N ILE A 8 31.32 -47.69 -19.08
CA ILE A 8 29.90 -47.41 -18.89
C ILE A 8 29.47 -46.44 -19.99
N ALA A 9 28.61 -46.93 -20.89
CA ALA A 9 27.98 -46.14 -21.93
C ALA A 9 27.02 -45.12 -21.29
N ILE A 10 27.35 -43.84 -21.41
CA ILE A 10 26.49 -42.73 -21.04
C ILE A 10 25.45 -42.56 -22.16
N ALA A 11 24.33 -43.27 -22.06
CA ALA A 11 23.17 -43.01 -22.89
C ALA A 11 22.50 -41.72 -22.40
N GLY A 12 22.83 -40.62 -23.07
CA GLY A 12 22.26 -39.31 -22.82
C GLY A 12 20.78 -39.26 -23.18
N ALA A 13 19.93 -39.37 -22.15
CA ALA A 13 18.55 -38.90 -22.18
C ALA A 13 18.52 -37.51 -21.52
N THR A 14 18.89 -36.47 -22.27
CA THR A 14 18.59 -35.09 -21.87
C THR A 14 17.09 -34.88 -21.98
N LEU A 15 16.37 -35.27 -20.91
CA LEU A 15 14.99 -34.88 -20.68
C LEU A 15 14.93 -33.35 -20.73
N GLY A 16 14.36 -32.82 -21.81
CA GLY A 16 14.03 -31.42 -21.92
C GLY A 16 13.03 -31.08 -20.82
N LEU A 17 13.53 -30.57 -19.70
CA LEU A 17 12.72 -29.81 -18.75
C LEU A 17 12.32 -28.54 -19.48
N ALA A 18 11.25 -28.63 -20.27
CA ALA A 18 10.39 -27.48 -20.53
C ALA A 18 9.85 -27.08 -19.14
N ALA A 19 10.66 -26.33 -18.41
CA ALA A 19 10.28 -25.71 -17.17
C ALA A 19 9.15 -24.76 -17.53
N CYS A 20 7.91 -25.24 -17.36
CA CYS A 20 6.73 -24.40 -17.38
C CYS A 20 6.95 -23.32 -16.32
N GLU A 21 7.47 -22.16 -16.74
CA GLU A 21 7.72 -21.04 -15.85
C GLU A 21 6.37 -20.64 -15.24
N LYS A 22 6.19 -20.91 -13.94
CA LYS A 22 4.99 -20.50 -13.22
C LYS A 22 4.91 -18.97 -13.28
N LYS A 23 3.80 -18.44 -13.79
CA LYS A 23 3.52 -17.00 -13.80
C LYS A 23 2.68 -16.63 -12.58
N ILE A 24 2.77 -15.37 -12.16
CA ILE A 24 1.79 -14.83 -11.21
C ILE A 24 0.42 -14.84 -11.89
N ASP A 25 -0.61 -15.22 -11.13
CA ASP A 25 -1.98 -14.99 -11.57
C ASP A 25 -2.26 -13.48 -11.45
N LYS A 26 -2.24 -12.82 -12.60
CA LYS A 26 -2.46 -11.37 -12.70
C LYS A 26 -3.82 -10.97 -12.11
N SER A 27 -4.86 -11.78 -12.33
CA SER A 27 -6.21 -11.47 -11.88
C SER A 27 -6.33 -11.55 -10.36
N ASP A 28 -5.68 -12.55 -9.75
CA ASP A 28 -5.60 -12.66 -8.29
C ASP A 28 -4.85 -11.48 -7.66
N ALA A 29 -3.67 -11.13 -8.21
CA ALA A 29 -2.89 -10.01 -7.73
C ALA A 29 -3.66 -8.68 -7.83
N GLU A 30 -4.27 -8.40 -8.99
CA GLU A 30 -5.07 -7.18 -9.19
C GLU A 30 -6.26 -7.08 -8.22
N LYS A 31 -6.94 -8.18 -7.93
CA LYS A 31 -8.04 -8.23 -6.96
C LYS A 31 -7.58 -7.93 -5.53
N LYS A 32 -6.47 -8.55 -5.10
CA LYS A 32 -5.92 -8.35 -3.75
C LYS A 32 -5.46 -6.91 -3.53
N ILE A 33 -4.71 -6.36 -4.50
CA ILE A 33 -4.26 -4.96 -4.46
C ILE A 33 -5.46 -4.01 -4.47
N LYS A 34 -6.49 -4.31 -5.28
CA LYS A 34 -7.71 -3.52 -5.30
C LYS A 34 -8.37 -3.46 -3.93
N SER A 35 -8.63 -4.62 -3.32
CA SER A 35 -9.25 -4.68 -1.98
C SER A 35 -8.42 -3.92 -0.95
N TRP A 36 -7.10 -4.18 -0.91
CA TRP A 36 -6.20 -3.49 0.01
C TRP A 36 -6.21 -1.97 -0.17
N ALA A 37 -6.19 -1.48 -1.42
CA ALA A 37 -6.23 -0.04 -1.69
C ALA A 37 -7.61 0.58 -1.39
N GLU A 38 -8.71 -0.17 -1.60
CA GLU A 38 -10.06 0.26 -1.22
C GLU A 38 -10.20 0.41 0.30
N ASP A 39 -9.66 -0.54 1.06
CA ASP A 39 -9.70 -0.53 2.52
C ASP A 39 -8.79 0.55 3.13
N ALA A 40 -7.60 0.75 2.56
CA ALA A 40 -6.60 1.65 3.12
C ALA A 40 -6.78 3.12 2.73
N ILE A 41 -7.26 3.39 1.51
CA ILE A 41 -7.20 4.73 0.91
C ILE A 41 -8.58 5.21 0.45
N GLY A 42 -9.28 4.41 -0.35
CA GLY A 42 -10.58 4.79 -0.90
C GLY A 42 -10.94 4.09 -2.21
N PRO A 43 -12.08 4.45 -2.83
CA PRO A 43 -12.67 3.67 -3.91
C PRO A 43 -11.74 3.52 -5.14
N VAL A 44 -11.50 2.29 -5.58
CA VAL A 44 -10.61 1.99 -6.71
C VAL A 44 -11.41 1.83 -8.00
N LYS A 45 -10.97 2.51 -9.05
CA LYS A 45 -11.52 2.38 -10.42
C LYS A 45 -10.96 1.15 -11.11
N SER A 46 -9.64 0.97 -11.10
CA SER A 46 -8.96 -0.15 -11.76
C SER A 46 -7.57 -0.39 -11.20
N VAL A 47 -7.10 -1.63 -11.28
CA VAL A 47 -5.71 -2.01 -11.03
C VAL A 47 -5.16 -2.63 -12.30
N SER A 48 -3.93 -2.28 -12.67
CA SER A 48 -3.23 -2.82 -13.83
C SER A 48 -1.84 -3.29 -13.44
N CYS A 49 -1.63 -4.61 -13.51
CA CYS A 49 -0.34 -5.23 -13.24
C CYS A 49 0.30 -5.76 -14.54
N PRO A 50 1.62 -5.64 -14.72
CA PRO A 50 2.33 -6.32 -15.79
C PRO A 50 2.36 -7.83 -15.53
N ALA A 51 2.65 -8.61 -16.57
CA ALA A 51 2.96 -10.03 -16.38
C ALA A 51 4.31 -10.15 -15.65
N ALA A 52 4.34 -10.95 -14.58
CA ALA A 52 5.55 -11.23 -13.81
C ALA A 52 5.73 -12.74 -13.62
N LYS A 53 6.99 -13.18 -13.55
CA LYS A 53 7.33 -14.57 -13.22
C LYS A 53 7.05 -14.81 -11.74
N ARG A 54 6.47 -15.96 -11.39
CA ARG A 54 6.33 -16.35 -9.98
C ARG A 54 7.67 -16.87 -9.48
N LYS A 55 8.51 -15.95 -9.00
CA LYS A 55 9.88 -16.23 -8.56
C LYS A 55 10.29 -15.25 -7.47
N LYS A 56 10.87 -15.77 -6.41
CA LYS A 56 11.47 -15.02 -5.30
C LYS A 56 12.42 -13.93 -5.80
N GLY A 57 12.29 -12.75 -5.22
CA GLY A 57 13.11 -11.58 -5.52
C GLY A 57 12.72 -10.86 -6.81
N VAL A 58 11.68 -11.31 -7.53
CA VAL A 58 11.13 -10.54 -8.64
C VAL A 58 10.30 -9.39 -8.09
N THR A 59 10.68 -8.18 -8.47
CA THR A 59 9.91 -6.96 -8.22
C THR A 59 9.20 -6.50 -9.49
N PHE A 60 7.96 -6.06 -9.35
CA PHE A 60 7.20 -5.45 -10.44
C PHE A 60 6.24 -4.39 -9.90
N GLU A 61 5.78 -3.50 -10.79
CA GLU A 61 4.94 -2.37 -10.41
C GLU A 61 3.53 -2.52 -10.98
N CYS A 62 2.53 -2.37 -10.12
CA CYS A 62 1.14 -2.23 -10.54
C CYS A 62 0.71 -0.77 -10.50
N THR A 63 -0.23 -0.40 -11.37
CA THR A 63 -0.86 0.92 -11.39
C THR A 63 -2.26 0.81 -10.80
N VAL A 64 -2.55 1.58 -9.77
CA VAL A 64 -3.87 1.69 -9.14
C VAL A 64 -4.47 3.03 -9.51
N ALA A 65 -5.61 3.03 -10.19
CA ALA A 65 -6.38 4.22 -10.49
C ALA A 65 -7.55 4.30 -9.50
N PHE A 66 -7.64 5.39 -8.73
CA PHE A 66 -8.78 5.61 -7.85
C PHE A 66 -9.93 6.30 -8.59
N LYS A 67 -11.15 6.11 -8.11
CA LYS A 67 -12.33 6.81 -8.66
C LYS A 67 -12.23 8.31 -8.41
N ASP A 68 -11.72 8.66 -7.24
CA ASP A 68 -11.65 10.04 -6.75
C ASP A 68 -10.26 10.66 -6.94
N GLY A 69 -9.44 10.09 -7.82
CA GLY A 69 -8.29 10.78 -8.40
C GLY A 69 -6.98 10.00 -8.45
N GLY A 70 -6.19 10.31 -9.48
CA GLY A 70 -4.80 9.90 -9.62
C GLY A 70 -4.56 8.43 -9.98
N ASP A 71 -3.40 8.21 -10.60
CA ASP A 71 -2.83 6.89 -10.85
C ASP A 71 -1.58 6.74 -9.97
N TYR A 72 -1.61 5.74 -9.09
CA TYR A 72 -0.55 5.51 -8.12
C TYR A 72 0.15 4.19 -8.40
N LYS A 73 1.46 4.16 -8.20
CA LYS A 73 2.28 2.97 -8.40
C LYS A 73 2.45 2.21 -7.10
N VAL A 74 2.21 0.91 -7.16
CA VAL A 74 2.48 -0.05 -6.09
C VAL A 74 3.64 -0.92 -6.53
N ALA A 75 4.74 -0.90 -5.78
CA ALA A 75 5.83 -1.85 -5.96
C ALA A 75 5.49 -3.15 -5.22
N ILE A 76 5.68 -4.27 -5.90
CA ILE A 76 5.39 -5.61 -5.38
C ILE A 76 6.68 -6.43 -5.39
N ASP A 77 7.09 -6.89 -4.22
CA ASP A 77 8.28 -7.70 -3.99
C ASP A 77 7.88 -9.15 -3.67
N GLN A 78 8.17 -10.08 -4.59
CA GLN A 78 7.93 -11.51 -4.33
C GLN A 78 8.91 -12.07 -3.31
N LYS A 79 8.37 -12.62 -2.22
CA LYS A 79 9.16 -13.18 -1.11
C LYS A 79 9.52 -14.64 -1.30
N ASP A 80 8.77 -15.36 -2.12
CA ASP A 80 9.00 -16.76 -2.48
C ASP A 80 8.39 -17.14 -3.83
N ASP A 81 8.51 -18.43 -4.17
CA ASP A 81 7.98 -19.04 -5.39
C ASP A 81 6.54 -19.57 -5.21
N GLU A 82 5.96 -19.44 -4.01
CA GLU A 82 4.60 -19.89 -3.69
C GLU A 82 3.56 -18.80 -4.01
N GLY A 83 4.00 -17.54 -3.99
CA GLY A 83 3.20 -16.38 -4.34
C GLY A 83 3.01 -15.42 -3.18
N ASN A 84 3.79 -15.55 -2.10
CA ASN A 84 3.80 -14.55 -1.05
C ASN A 84 4.50 -13.29 -1.55
N VAL A 85 3.83 -12.17 -1.38
CA VAL A 85 4.28 -10.86 -1.84
C VAL A 85 4.22 -9.86 -0.71
N GLU A 86 5.13 -8.89 -0.75
CA GLU A 86 5.01 -7.64 -0.01
C GLU A 86 4.71 -6.54 -1.03
N TRP A 87 3.85 -5.60 -0.67
CA TRP A 87 3.55 -4.45 -1.51
C TRP A 87 3.69 -3.16 -0.75
N LYS A 88 4.11 -2.11 -1.44
CA LYS A 88 4.24 -0.76 -0.90
C LYS A 88 3.91 0.26 -1.97
N TRP A 89 3.32 1.38 -1.54
CA TRP A 89 3.18 2.54 -2.42
C TRP A 89 4.57 3.10 -2.74
N ILE A 90 4.84 3.41 -4.02
CA ILE A 90 6.05 4.15 -4.41
C ILE A 90 5.94 5.59 -3.93
N VAL A 91 4.75 6.17 -4.09
CA VAL A 91 4.34 7.45 -3.54
C VAL A 91 3.02 7.21 -2.82
N GLN A 92 2.99 7.50 -1.52
CA GLN A 92 1.84 7.23 -0.66
C GLN A 92 0.65 8.12 -1.08
N PRO A 93 -0.44 7.55 -1.61
CA PRO A 93 -1.68 8.29 -1.77
C PRO A 93 -2.29 8.56 -0.39
N ILE A 94 -3.01 9.67 -0.26
CA ILE A 94 -3.81 10.00 0.91
C ILE A 94 -5.22 10.35 0.42
N GLY A 95 -6.23 9.67 0.97
CA GLY A 95 -7.63 10.06 0.77
C GLY A 95 -7.98 11.23 1.67
N THR A 96 -8.50 12.32 1.10
CA THR A 96 -8.89 13.50 1.88
C THR A 96 -9.95 13.16 2.93
N ASP A 97 -10.88 12.27 2.62
CA ASP A 97 -11.94 11.84 3.54
C ASP A 97 -11.38 11.10 4.77
N ALA A 98 -10.38 10.24 4.57
CA ALA A 98 -9.72 9.54 5.66
C ALA A 98 -8.93 10.51 6.55
N MET A 99 -8.30 11.51 5.93
CA MET A 99 -7.59 12.58 6.63
C MET A 99 -8.55 13.47 7.43
N GLU A 100 -9.67 13.89 6.86
CA GLU A 100 -10.74 14.63 7.56
C GLU A 100 -11.26 13.83 8.75
N LYS A 101 -11.55 12.55 8.55
CA LYS A 101 -12.01 11.65 9.62
C LYS A 101 -10.98 11.55 10.75
N MET A 102 -9.70 11.38 10.42
CA MET A 102 -8.62 11.33 11.42
C MET A 102 -8.58 12.61 12.26
N MET A 103 -8.66 13.78 11.64
CA MET A 103 -8.68 15.06 12.35
C MET A 103 -9.93 15.20 13.22
N ILE A 104 -11.11 14.86 12.70
CA ILE A 104 -12.37 14.89 13.47
C ILE A 104 -12.26 13.98 14.69
N ASP A 105 -11.72 12.77 14.54
CA ASP A 105 -11.58 11.81 15.63
C ASP A 105 -10.57 12.32 16.69
N ASP A 106 -9.46 12.95 16.30
CA ASP A 106 -8.51 13.59 17.22
C ASP A 106 -9.13 14.78 17.98
N PHE A 107 -9.87 15.66 17.29
CA PHE A 107 -10.57 16.78 17.95
C PHE A 107 -11.62 16.27 18.94
N LYS A 108 -12.39 15.23 18.57
CA LYS A 108 -13.35 14.59 19.48
C LYS A 108 -12.66 13.97 20.70
N ALA A 109 -11.53 13.29 20.50
CA ALA A 109 -10.76 12.72 21.61
C ALA A 109 -10.25 13.80 22.59
N LYS A 110 -10.06 15.03 22.11
CA LYS A 110 -9.70 16.21 22.91
C LYS A 110 -10.90 16.96 23.51
N GLY A 111 -12.11 16.45 23.34
CA GLY A 111 -13.33 17.04 23.88
C GLY A 111 -13.94 18.16 23.03
N HIS A 112 -13.49 18.32 21.78
CA HIS A 112 -14.09 19.25 20.83
C HIS A 112 -15.19 18.54 20.03
N GLU A 113 -16.45 18.90 20.29
CA GLU A 113 -17.61 18.40 19.55
C GLU A 113 -18.06 19.37 18.44
N GLY A 114 -18.80 18.85 17.46
CA GLY A 114 -19.35 19.67 16.37
C GLY A 114 -18.29 20.20 15.40
N VAL A 115 -17.10 19.60 15.38
CA VAL A 115 -16.01 19.98 14.47
C VAL A 115 -16.29 19.44 13.07
N THR A 116 -16.20 20.30 12.07
CA THR A 116 -16.13 19.92 10.66
C THR A 116 -14.73 20.17 10.13
N VAL A 117 -14.25 19.31 9.24
CA VAL A 117 -12.92 19.43 8.62
C VAL A 117 -13.11 19.29 7.11
N GLU A 118 -12.54 20.21 6.34
CA GLU A 118 -12.55 20.21 4.88
C GLU A 118 -11.11 20.27 4.36
N CYS A 119 -10.61 19.15 3.86
CA CYS A 119 -9.24 19.00 3.37
C CYS A 119 -9.11 19.05 1.84
N GLY A 120 -10.20 19.39 1.15
CA GLY A 120 -10.34 19.20 -0.29
C GLY A 120 -11.00 17.86 -0.61
N SER A 121 -10.97 17.45 -1.87
CA SER A 121 -11.60 16.22 -2.31
C SER A 121 -10.63 15.29 -3.04
N GLY A 122 -10.85 14.00 -2.86
CA GLY A 122 -10.24 12.95 -3.65
C GLY A 122 -8.99 12.32 -3.05
N ILE A 123 -8.21 11.66 -3.90
CA ILE A 123 -6.96 11.01 -3.52
C ILE A 123 -5.78 11.86 -4.00
N ILE A 124 -5.00 12.36 -3.04
CA ILE A 124 -3.89 13.28 -3.29
C ILE A 124 -2.54 12.66 -2.93
N THR A 125 -1.49 13.17 -3.57
CA THR A 125 -0.11 13.04 -3.06
C THR A 125 0.15 14.21 -2.14
N LEU A 126 0.58 13.95 -0.90
CA LEU A 126 0.91 15.01 0.04
C LEU A 126 2.14 15.78 -0.46
N PRO A 127 2.01 17.07 -0.81
CA PRO A 127 3.16 17.84 -1.26
C PRO A 127 4.10 18.14 -0.08
N ALA A 128 5.35 18.52 -0.36
CA ALA A 128 6.37 18.75 0.67
C ALA A 128 5.97 19.90 1.62
N GLU A 129 5.26 20.89 1.11
CA GLU A 129 4.67 22.00 1.87
C GLU A 129 3.41 21.61 2.65
N GLY A 130 2.92 20.38 2.50
CA GLY A 130 1.70 19.89 3.11
C GLY A 130 0.41 20.39 2.46
N VAL A 131 -0.72 19.93 2.99
CA VAL A 131 -2.05 20.38 2.57
C VAL A 131 -2.68 21.26 3.64
N THR A 132 -3.61 22.12 3.23
CA THR A 132 -4.37 22.97 4.16
C THR A 132 -5.79 22.41 4.27
N CYS A 133 -6.21 22.12 5.50
CA CYS A 133 -7.57 21.73 5.84
C CYS A 133 -8.26 22.86 6.59
N LYS A 134 -9.50 23.18 6.24
CA LYS A 134 -10.33 24.13 6.99
C LYS A 134 -11.04 23.39 8.10
N VAL A 135 -10.82 23.81 9.34
CA VAL A 135 -11.50 23.26 10.51
C VAL A 135 -12.51 24.29 10.99
N SER A 136 -13.78 23.92 11.09
CA SER A 136 -14.82 24.81 11.63
C SER A 136 -15.45 24.24 12.89
N ALA A 137 -15.62 25.08 13.90
CA ALA A 137 -16.26 24.74 15.16
C ALA A 137 -16.92 26.00 15.75
N GLN A 138 -18.15 25.87 16.27
CA GLN A 138 -18.86 26.97 16.95
C GLN A 138 -18.99 28.28 16.15
N GLY A 139 -18.99 28.20 14.81
CA GLY A 139 -19.05 29.35 13.91
C GLY A 139 -17.72 30.03 13.63
N GLU A 140 -16.61 29.52 14.19
CA GLU A 140 -15.25 29.93 13.84
C GLU A 140 -14.63 28.93 12.86
N THR A 141 -13.78 29.42 11.96
CA THR A 141 -13.03 28.61 10.99
C THR A 141 -11.55 28.93 11.10
N VAL A 142 -10.72 27.89 11.18
CA VAL A 142 -9.27 27.98 11.26
C VAL A 142 -8.64 27.08 10.20
N ASP A 143 -7.66 27.61 9.47
CA ASP A 143 -6.87 26.83 8.53
C ASP A 143 -5.81 26.04 9.28
N PHE A 144 -5.84 24.72 9.17
CA PHE A 144 -4.81 23.81 9.66
C PHE A 144 -3.92 23.36 8.51
N GLN A 145 -2.61 23.39 8.72
CA GLN A 145 -1.64 22.84 7.80
C GLN A 145 -1.24 21.43 8.24
N PHE A 146 -1.35 20.49 7.33
CA PHE A 146 -1.07 19.07 7.51
C PHE A 146 0.19 18.69 6.73
N LYS A 147 1.20 18.16 7.41
CA LYS A 147 2.55 17.91 6.86
C LYS A 147 3.12 16.60 7.36
N ILE A 148 4.13 16.09 6.65
CA ILE A 148 5.02 15.05 7.18
C ILE A 148 6.21 15.72 7.86
N ASP A 149 6.43 15.38 9.12
CA ASP A 149 7.66 15.67 9.85
C ASP A 149 8.36 14.35 10.20
N GLY A 150 9.43 14.05 9.47
CA GLY A 150 10.11 12.76 9.53
C GLY A 150 9.20 11.59 9.09
N LYS A 151 8.78 10.76 10.04
CA LYS A 151 7.84 9.65 9.82
C LYS A 151 6.43 9.95 10.33
N ASN A 152 6.25 11.11 10.96
CA ASN A 152 5.02 11.46 11.63
C ASN A 152 4.21 12.41 10.77
N LEU A 153 2.91 12.19 10.83
CA LEU A 153 1.93 13.11 10.29
C LEU A 153 1.65 14.16 11.37
N VAL A 154 1.84 15.43 11.05
CA VAL A 154 1.67 16.54 12.00
C VAL A 154 0.71 17.57 11.42
N TRP A 155 -0.10 18.19 12.28
CA TRP A 155 -0.95 19.31 11.89
C TRP A 155 -0.97 20.42 12.94
N ALA A 156 -1.04 21.65 12.45
CA ALA A 156 -1.09 22.85 13.28
C ALA A 156 -1.83 23.99 12.56
N PRO A 157 -2.39 24.97 13.28
CA PRO A 157 -2.95 26.18 12.67
C PRO A 157 -1.91 26.91 11.82
N LYS A 158 -2.31 27.34 10.61
CA LYS A 158 -1.44 28.00 9.63
C LYS A 158 -0.88 29.34 10.14
N ASP A 159 -1.68 30.07 10.92
CA ASP A 159 -1.33 31.42 11.41
C ASP A 159 -0.54 31.39 12.73
N GLY A 160 -0.21 30.20 13.26
CA GLY A 160 0.54 30.06 14.51
C GLY A 160 -0.22 30.49 15.77
N THR A 161 -1.51 30.82 15.66
CA THR A 161 -2.37 31.32 16.75
C THR A 161 -2.99 30.22 17.63
N GLY A 162 -2.58 28.96 17.49
CA GLY A 162 -3.02 27.87 18.37
C GLY A 162 -2.11 27.71 19.59
N PRO A 163 -2.60 27.08 20.68
CA PRO A 163 -1.73 26.64 21.76
C PRO A 163 -0.66 25.72 21.18
N GLY A 164 0.56 26.26 21.07
CA GLY A 164 1.74 25.48 20.76
C GLY A 164 1.87 24.35 21.77
N GLU A 165 2.41 23.23 21.30
CA GLU A 165 2.67 21.99 22.04
C GLU A 165 1.45 21.04 22.20
N GLY A 166 1.37 20.06 21.29
CA GLY A 166 0.82 18.75 21.67
C GLY A 166 0.03 17.96 20.62
N ALA A 167 -0.37 18.54 19.50
CA ALA A 167 -1.19 17.83 18.51
C ALA A 167 -0.36 16.99 17.51
N GLY A 168 0.60 16.22 18.02
CA GLY A 168 1.10 15.07 17.29
C GLY A 168 0.13 13.92 17.54
N GLY A 169 -1.00 13.89 16.83
CA GLY A 169 -1.77 12.67 16.75
C GLY A 169 -0.85 11.67 16.08
N GLY A 170 -0.24 10.78 16.88
CA GLY A 170 0.56 9.69 16.36
C GLY A 170 -0.26 9.06 15.26
N ALA A 171 0.26 9.09 14.03
CA ALA A 171 -0.37 8.36 12.95
C ALA A 171 -0.68 6.97 13.53
N PRO A 172 -1.92 6.45 13.41
CA PRO A 172 -2.15 5.06 13.77
C PRO A 172 -1.04 4.31 13.05
N GLU A 173 -0.18 3.62 13.82
CA GLU A 173 0.90 2.85 13.24
C GLU A 173 0.21 2.03 12.17
N ALA A 174 0.48 2.37 10.90
CA ALA A 174 0.06 1.53 9.82
C ALA A 174 0.89 0.29 10.08
N ASP A 175 0.28 -0.67 10.79
CA ASP A 175 0.78 -2.01 10.97
C ASP A 175 0.99 -2.52 9.54
N GLY A 176 2.18 -2.24 9.00
CA GLY A 176 2.70 -2.72 7.73
C GLY A 176 2.96 -4.23 7.78
N SER A 177 2.29 -4.93 8.69
CA SER A 177 2.27 -6.36 8.84
C SER A 177 0.86 -6.87 8.53
N GLY A 178 0.26 -6.36 7.45
CA GLY A 178 -0.80 -7.07 6.72
C GLY A 178 -0.20 -8.24 5.95
N GLY A 179 0.37 -9.21 6.69
CA GLY A 179 0.73 -10.52 6.18
C GLY A 179 -0.54 -11.24 5.77
N GLY A 180 -1.04 -10.95 4.56
CA GLY A 180 -2.04 -11.77 3.90
C GLY A 180 -1.41 -13.08 3.47
N GLY A 181 -1.15 -13.97 4.43
CA GLY A 181 -0.95 -15.38 4.15
C GLY A 181 -2.22 -15.90 3.48
N GLY A 182 -2.24 -15.93 2.15
CA GLY A 182 -3.28 -16.60 1.41
C GLY A 182 -3.09 -18.09 1.59
N ASP A 183 -3.83 -18.70 2.52
CA ASP A 183 -3.95 -20.15 2.59
C ASP A 183 -4.36 -20.68 1.21
N ALA A 184 -3.48 -21.49 0.62
CA ALA A 184 -3.76 -22.18 -0.62
C ALA A 184 -4.96 -23.14 -0.38
N PRO A 185 -5.92 -23.25 -1.32
CA PRO A 185 -6.97 -24.25 -1.20
C PRO A 185 -6.35 -25.65 -1.32
N THR A 186 -6.38 -26.42 -0.24
CA THR A 186 -6.13 -27.87 -0.27
C THR A 186 -7.25 -28.54 -1.06
N THR A 187 -6.95 -28.98 -2.28
CA THR A 187 -7.79 -29.93 -3.00
C THR A 187 -7.70 -31.27 -2.28
N ASN A 188 -8.77 -31.66 -1.58
CA ASN A 188 -8.96 -33.05 -1.15
C ASN A 188 -9.26 -33.89 -2.40
N GLU A 189 -8.46 -34.95 -2.56
CA GLU A 189 -8.74 -36.12 -3.40
C GLU A 189 -9.92 -36.92 -2.85
#